data_AF-A0A444Y953-F1
#
_entry.id   AF-A0A444Y953-F1
#
_cell.length_a   1.000
_cell.length_b   1.000
_cell.length_c   1.000
_cell.angle_alpha   90.00
_cell.angle_beta   90.00
_cell.angle_gamma   90.00
#
_symmetry.space_group_name_H-M   'P 1'
#
loop_
_entity.id
_entity.type
_entity.pdbx_description
1 polymer ?
#
loop_
_entity_poly.entity_id
_entity_poly.type
_entity_poly.pdbx_seq_one_letter_code
_entity_poly.pdbx_strand_id
1 'polypeptide(L)'
;MVINVASLLVGTATNPFGNGYFQGPKEAPLEAASACAGVYGKGAYPGSAGNLLVDPTTGASFNANGVNGRKYLLPALMDPKTQACSTLV
;
A
#
# COMPACT_ATOMS: atom_id res chain seq x y z
N MET A 1 10.37 -1.92 8.88
CA MET A 1 11.31 -1.36 7.87
C MET A 1 10.88 -1.59 6.43
N VAL A 2 10.39 -2.77 6.03
CA VAL A 2 10.01 -3.06 4.62
C VAL A 2 8.98 -2.07 4.06
N ILE A 3 7.95 -1.72 4.84
CA ILE A 3 6.91 -0.77 4.41
C ILE A 3 7.51 0.61 4.12
N ASN A 4 8.35 1.16 5.01
CA ASN A 4 8.95 2.48 4.80
C ASN A 4 9.85 2.52 3.55
N VAL A 5 10.65 1.46 3.32
CA VAL A 5 11.49 1.37 2.12
C VAL A 5 10.63 1.25 0.87
N ALA A 6 9.57 0.44 0.90
CA ALA A 6 8.64 0.32 -0.22
C ALA A 6 7.92 1.65 -0.51
N SER A 7 7.44 2.35 0.53
CA SER A 7 6.80 3.65 0.38
C SER A 7 7.74 4.70 -0.21
N LEU A 8 9.01 4.72 0.22
CA LEU A 8 10.02 5.61 -0.35
C LEU A 8 10.28 5.28 -1.82
N LEU A 9 10.44 4.00 -2.14
CA LEU A 9 10.68 3.56 -3.53
C LEU A 9 9.50 3.92 -4.44
N VAL A 10 8.27 3.71 -3.97
CA VAL A 10 7.07 4.11 -4.70
C VAL A 10 7.07 5.62 -4.94
N GLY A 11 7.27 6.44 -3.91
CA GLY A 11 7.34 7.90 -4.06
C GLY A 11 8.43 8.33 -5.05
N THR A 12 9.63 7.72 -5.00
CA THR A 12 10.69 8.01 -5.97
C THR A 12 10.32 7.63 -7.41
N ALA A 13 9.51 6.60 -7.61
CA ALA A 13 9.08 6.16 -8.94
C ALA A 13 7.90 6.99 -9.47
N THR A 14 6.95 7.34 -8.60
CA THR A 14 5.71 8.04 -9.00
C THR A 14 5.83 9.55 -8.94
N ASN A 15 6.75 10.09 -8.14
CA ASN A 15 6.92 11.52 -7.93
C ASN A 15 8.40 11.94 -7.74
N PRO A 16 9.34 11.57 -8.63
CA PRO A 16 10.78 11.83 -8.45
C PRO A 16 11.15 13.30 -8.31
N PHE A 17 10.38 14.22 -8.89
CA PHE A 17 10.68 15.66 -8.94
C PHE A 17 9.60 16.53 -8.25
N GLY A 18 8.67 15.92 -7.51
CA GLY A 18 7.59 16.65 -6.83
C GLY A 18 6.53 17.22 -7.79
N ASN A 19 6.40 16.69 -9.00
CA ASN A 19 5.41 17.09 -10.02
C ASN A 19 4.75 15.90 -10.74
N GLY A 20 4.85 14.70 -10.17
CA GLY A 20 4.28 13.46 -10.69
C GLY A 20 2.90 13.15 -10.09
N TYR A 21 2.70 11.92 -9.64
CA TYR A 21 1.42 11.45 -9.09
C TYR A 21 1.39 11.54 -7.56
N PHE A 22 0.56 12.43 -7.04
CA PHE A 22 0.33 12.62 -5.61
C PHE A 22 -1.08 13.18 -5.36
N GLN A 23 -1.55 13.06 -4.13
CA GLN A 23 -2.80 13.67 -3.68
C GLN A 23 -2.52 14.94 -2.85
N GLY A 24 -3.33 15.99 -3.01
CA GLY A 24 -3.19 17.24 -2.27
C GLY A 24 -2.33 18.29 -2.99
N PRO A 25 -1.99 19.39 -2.31
CA PRO A 25 -1.16 20.46 -2.88
C PRO A 25 0.29 20.00 -3.02
N LYS A 26 1.02 20.57 -3.99
CA LYS A 26 2.42 20.22 -4.28
C LYS A 26 3.35 20.48 -3.09
N GLU A 27 3.01 21.43 -2.23
CA GLU A 27 3.79 21.82 -1.05
C GLU A 27 3.63 20.82 0.11
N ALA A 28 2.59 19.97 0.06
CA ALA A 28 2.32 18.91 1.04
C ALA A 28 1.69 17.68 0.34
N PRO A 29 2.44 17.00 -0.55
CA PRO A 29 1.90 15.91 -1.35
C PRO A 29 1.78 14.63 -0.52
N LEU A 30 0.64 13.94 -0.66
CA LEU A 30 0.48 12.56 -0.24
C LEU A 30 0.89 11.64 -1.39
N GLU A 31 2.04 11.01 -1.23
CA GLU A 31 2.60 10.04 -2.17
C GLU A 31 1.71 8.80 -2.29
N ALA A 32 1.83 8.08 -3.41
CA ALA A 32 0.93 6.97 -3.76
C ALA A 32 0.83 5.87 -2.69
N ALA A 33 1.91 5.60 -1.95
CA ALA A 33 1.89 4.63 -0.84
C ALA A 33 1.36 5.21 0.49
N SER A 34 1.47 6.52 0.71
CA SER A 34 0.97 7.19 1.92
C SER A 34 -0.51 7.57 1.85
N ALA A 35 -1.03 7.80 0.64
CA ALA A 35 -2.45 8.11 0.41
C ALA A 35 -3.38 6.96 0.85
N CYS A 36 -2.87 5.72 0.90
CA CYS A 36 -3.62 4.51 1.18
C CYS A 36 -3.23 3.85 2.52
N ALA A 37 -2.67 4.63 3.45
CA ALA A 37 -2.26 4.11 4.75
C ALA A 37 -3.43 3.39 5.45
N GLY A 38 -3.19 2.15 5.91
CA GLY A 38 -4.20 1.32 6.58
C GLY A 38 -5.11 0.52 5.66
N VAL A 39 -5.05 0.71 4.34
CA VAL A 39 -5.77 -0.10 3.36
C VAL A 39 -4.89 -1.27 2.94
N TYR A 40 -5.21 -2.49 3.40
CA TYR A 40 -4.40 -3.69 3.11
C TYR A 40 -5.13 -4.70 2.22
N GLY A 41 -6.46 -4.75 2.28
CA GLY A 41 -7.29 -5.61 1.44
C GLY A 41 -8.59 -4.94 1.05
N LYS A 42 -9.31 -5.53 0.10
CA LYS A 42 -10.59 -4.99 -0.37
C LYS A 42 -11.57 -4.81 0.80
N GLY A 43 -12.25 -3.66 0.84
CA GLY A 43 -13.23 -3.34 1.88
C GLY A 43 -12.63 -2.88 3.21
N ALA A 44 -11.35 -2.48 3.24
CA ALA A 44 -10.75 -1.87 4.43
C ALA A 44 -11.47 -0.56 4.85
N TYR A 45 -11.49 -0.30 6.15
CA TYR A 45 -12.04 0.92 6.75
C TYR A 45 -11.40 1.13 8.14
N PRO A 46 -11.55 2.30 8.80
CA PRO A 46 -10.96 2.51 10.12
C PRO A 46 -11.36 1.42 11.13
N GLY A 47 -10.37 0.68 11.64
CA GLY A 47 -10.58 -0.47 12.53
C GLY A 47 -10.64 -1.84 11.83
N SER A 48 -10.58 -1.90 10.50
CA SER A 48 -10.52 -3.14 9.72
C SER A 48 -9.52 -3.04 8.58
N ALA A 49 -8.59 -3.99 8.49
CA ALA A 49 -7.58 -4.05 7.44
C ALA A 49 -8.15 -4.46 6.05
N GLY A 50 -9.43 -4.86 6.00
CA GLY A 50 -10.10 -5.39 4.81
C GLY A 50 -9.97 -6.91 4.70
N ASN A 51 -10.40 -7.44 3.56
CA ASN A 51 -10.34 -8.87 3.28
C ASN A 51 -8.89 -9.29 2.99
N LEU A 52 -8.31 -10.11 3.87
CA LEU A 52 -6.94 -10.60 3.78
C LEU A 52 -6.88 -12.13 3.67
N LEU A 53 -5.77 -12.64 3.15
CA LEU A 53 -5.46 -14.07 3.22
C LEU A 53 -4.99 -14.40 4.64
N VAL A 54 -5.20 -15.65 5.07
CA VAL A 54 -4.79 -16.15 6.38
C VAL A 54 -3.80 -17.29 6.20
N ASP A 55 -2.67 -17.23 6.90
CA ASP A 55 -1.72 -18.32 6.97
C ASP A 55 -2.30 -19.47 7.82
N PRO A 56 -2.47 -20.68 7.26
CA PRO A 56 -3.14 -21.77 7.98
C PRO A 56 -2.31 -22.34 9.13
N THR A 57 -0.99 -22.11 9.15
CA THR A 57 -0.08 -22.64 10.17
C THR A 57 0.04 -21.69 11.36
N THR A 58 0.08 -20.39 11.11
CA THR A 58 0.30 -19.35 12.13
C THR A 58 -0.96 -18.57 12.49
N GLY A 59 -2.00 -18.62 11.65
CA GLY A 59 -3.20 -17.80 11.77
C GLY A 59 -3.01 -16.32 11.40
N ALA A 60 -1.80 -15.92 10.96
CA ALA A 60 -1.51 -14.53 10.65
C ALA A 60 -2.10 -14.11 9.29
N SER A 61 -2.61 -12.88 9.20
CA SER A 61 -3.12 -12.31 7.95
C SER A 61 -2.01 -11.74 7.07
N PHE A 62 -2.15 -11.89 5.75
CA PHE A 62 -1.20 -11.38 4.76
C PHE A 62 -1.90 -11.03 3.43
N ASN A 63 -1.23 -10.27 2.57
CA ASN A 63 -1.71 -9.94 1.22
C ASN A 63 -0.66 -10.07 0.12
N ALA A 64 0.59 -10.37 0.48
CA ALA A 64 1.69 -10.49 -0.47
C ALA A 64 2.52 -11.74 -0.21
N ASN A 65 2.80 -12.48 -1.28
CA ASN A 65 3.74 -13.59 -1.28
C ASN A 65 5.10 -13.07 -1.76
N GLY A 66 6.11 -13.17 -0.90
CA GLY A 66 7.49 -12.89 -1.25
C GLY A 66 8.29 -14.16 -1.56
N VAL A 67 9.57 -13.95 -1.87
CA VAL A 67 10.51 -15.04 -2.15
C VAL A 67 10.70 -15.96 -0.94
N ASN A 68 11.01 -17.24 -1.21
CA ASN A 68 11.24 -18.27 -0.19
C ASN A 68 10.05 -18.47 0.78
N GLY A 69 8.82 -18.33 0.29
CA GLY A 69 7.60 -18.56 1.07
C GLY A 69 7.31 -17.51 2.14
N ARG A 70 8.03 -16.38 2.15
CA ARG A 70 7.79 -15.28 3.09
C ARG A 70 6.46 -14.60 2.77
N LYS A 71 5.68 -14.31 3.80
CA LYS A 71 4.39 -13.63 3.69
C LYS A 71 4.50 -12.23 4.27
N TYR A 72 3.93 -11.25 3.59
CA TYR A 72 3.99 -9.85 3.97
C TYR A 72 2.60 -9.23 4.00
N LEU A 73 2.46 -8.21 4.84
CA LEU A 73 1.34 -7.30 4.84
C LEU A 73 1.84 -5.94 4.34
N LEU A 74 1.39 -5.56 3.15
CA LEU A 74 1.83 -4.34 2.45
C LEU A 74 0.64 -3.40 2.23
N PRO A 75 0.81 -2.08 2.38
CA PRO A 75 -0.28 -1.14 2.10
C PRO A 75 -0.65 -1.15 0.60
N ALA A 76 -1.90 -0.81 0.31
CA ALA A 76 -2.37 -0.51 -1.03
C ALA A 76 -1.64 0.70 -1.61
N LEU A 77 -1.69 0.83 -2.93
CA LEU A 77 -1.18 2.00 -3.65
C LEU A 77 -2.33 2.76 -4.32
N MET A 78 -2.24 4.08 -4.35
CA MET A 78 -3.18 4.91 -5.09
C MET A 78 -3.03 4.65 -6.59
N ASP A 79 -4.12 4.23 -7.24
CA ASP A 79 -4.20 4.13 -8.69
C ASP A 79 -4.62 5.48 -9.29
N PRO A 80 -3.77 6.13 -10.10
CA PRO A 80 -4.08 7.44 -10.67
C PRO A 80 -5.24 7.40 -11.68
N LYS A 81 -5.59 6.22 -12.23
CA LYS A 81 -6.70 6.11 -13.20
C LYS A 81 -8.06 6.09 -12.51
N THR A 82 -8.17 5.33 -11.42
CA THR A 82 -9.44 5.14 -10.69
C THR A 82 -9.57 6.11 -9.52
N GLN A 83 -8.49 6.79 -9.13
CA GLN A 83 -8.42 7.63 -7.93
C GLN A 83 -8.80 6.85 -6.66
N ALA A 84 -8.46 5.56 -6.63
CA ALA A 84 -8.77 4.65 -5.52
C ALA A 84 -7.54 3.85 -5.10
N CYS A 85 -7.55 3.36 -3.86
CA CYS A 85 -6.51 2.48 -3.34
C CYS A 85 -6.65 1.07 -3.90
N SER A 86 -5.62 0.63 -4.64
CA SER A 86 -5.54 -0.71 -5.22
C SER A 86 -4.79 -1.66 -4.29
N THR A 87 -5.44 -2.76 -3.92
CA THR A 87 -4.92 -3.80 -3.04
C THR A 87 -4.39 -4.98 -3.85
N LEU A 88 -3.52 -5.79 -3.24
CA LEU A 88 -3.00 -7.01 -3.86
C LEU A 88 -4.00 -8.19 -3.81
N VAL A 89 -4.98 -8.12 -2.90
CA VAL A 89 -6.03 -9.11 -2.67
C VAL A 89 -7.38 -8.46 -2.39
#